data_AF-A0A9P1CMV3-F1
#
_entry.id   AF-A0A9P1CMV3-F1
#
_cell.length_a   1.000
_cell.length_b   1.000
_cell.length_c   1.000
_cell.angle_alpha   90.00
_cell.angle_beta   90.00
_cell.angle_gamma   90.00
#
_symmetry.space_group_name_H-M   'P 1'
#
loop_
_entity.id
_entity.type
_entity.pdbx_description
1 polymer ?
#
loop_
_entity_poly.entity_id
_entity_poly.type
_entity_poly.pdbx_seq_one_letter_code
_entity_poly.pdbx_strand_id
1 'polypeptide(L)'
;MNRPAVLLECGVLPGLRQTSVRAELYAVMRAVRFACCRGLELMIWSDCQAVVRRLRRILQGAAVRINSPNADLWMMIADDISAGAHVQITKVKAHCTVSSANSPLEEWCYLHNQFADRAAVRANESRGEEFWLLLARHATACRSVDEWNSCIQQVLIAISRRVLCHERMTDSPEPSPSVPGPPPKWTALPPMPSPPKGAVRWYGEGLVMKLLKWFWHAVQCEPGPVVWISHAQMYIDFALTTGEAGPVHINGWRDSADMPLHALLHTGFKTRARWFGKVLRETLRHANVDVVAGYSVPTSHMIHMHCSCLGVPWDPGRLDAVDRWLMKFSKTPFRRQTKELDRLPEKRRQLRLERKKRGNAEHEAQELREQLSVLVKKAGAGGVLSAAGHLAMQGNGLTKEALKVSEKQEPATYCKHSAAAEVLQWKRLAAHREKLLQQEERIIEGNKITEAEYCGSEALQHFRRNQRTRAAMVREAYGSLKLGGFES
;
A
#
# COMPACT_ATOMS: atom_id res chain seq x y z
N MET A 1 -1.49 -49.05 -28.68
CA MET A 1 -0.47 -49.82 -27.93
C MET A 1 -0.27 -49.17 -26.57
N ASN A 2 -0.78 -49.78 -25.50
CA ASN A 2 -0.53 -49.29 -24.14
C ASN A 2 0.87 -49.71 -23.72
N ARG A 3 1.85 -48.80 -23.84
CA ARG A 3 3.14 -49.01 -23.16
C ARG A 3 2.87 -48.98 -21.65
N PRO A 4 3.35 -49.96 -20.88
CA PRO A 4 3.19 -49.96 -19.44
C PRO A 4 3.84 -48.71 -18.84
N ALA A 5 3.25 -48.16 -17.78
CA ALA A 5 3.87 -47.08 -17.02
C ALA A 5 5.21 -47.57 -16.46
N VAL A 6 6.27 -46.79 -16.68
CA VAL A 6 7.61 -47.08 -16.16
C VAL A 6 7.91 -46.12 -15.03
N LEU A 7 8.23 -46.66 -13.84
CA LEU A 7 8.69 -45.85 -12.72
C LEU A 7 10.15 -45.46 -12.96
N LEU A 8 10.39 -44.18 -13.28
CA LEU A 8 11.74 -43.67 -13.48
C LEU A 8 12.45 -43.38 -12.15
N GLU A 9 11.72 -42.82 -11.19
CA GLU A 9 12.27 -42.44 -9.90
C GLU A 9 11.20 -42.46 -8.80
N CYS A 10 11.57 -42.95 -7.61
CA CYS A 10 10.79 -42.79 -6.38
C CYS A 10 11.73 -42.68 -5.19
N GLY A 11 11.37 -41.87 -4.19
CA GLY A 11 12.19 -41.70 -3.00
C GLY A 11 11.47 -40.98 -1.88
N VAL A 12 12.04 -41.11 -0.68
CA VAL A 12 11.54 -40.43 0.52
C VAL A 12 11.70 -38.91 0.40
N LEU A 13 10.72 -38.15 0.87
CA LEU A 13 10.86 -36.70 1.05
C LEU A 13 11.89 -36.44 2.17
N PRO A 14 13.02 -35.75 1.90
CA PRO A 14 14.03 -35.47 2.91
C PRO A 14 13.56 -34.45 3.96
N GLY A 15 14.12 -34.58 5.17
CA GLY A 15 13.91 -33.68 6.31
C GLY A 15 12.71 -34.06 7.19
N LEU A 16 12.48 -33.29 8.27
CA LEU A 16 11.39 -33.56 9.23
C LEU A 16 10.04 -33.01 8.80
N ARG A 17 10.02 -32.04 7.89
CA ARG A 17 8.79 -31.41 7.43
C ARG A 17 8.09 -32.29 6.38
N GLN A 18 7.20 -33.16 6.82
CA GLN A 18 6.47 -34.12 5.98
C GLN A 18 5.06 -33.65 5.61
N THR A 19 4.96 -32.63 4.76
CA THR A 19 3.65 -32.15 4.26
C THR A 19 3.39 -32.64 2.84
N SER A 20 2.15 -33.00 2.50
CA SER A 20 1.76 -33.44 1.14
C SER A 20 2.24 -32.48 0.04
N VAL A 21 1.96 -31.18 0.19
CA VAL A 21 2.40 -30.15 -0.77
C VAL A 21 3.91 -30.10 -0.96
N ARG A 22 4.69 -30.41 0.09
CA ARG A 22 6.16 -30.47 -0.01
C ARG A 22 6.63 -31.75 -0.70
N ALA A 23 5.95 -32.87 -0.50
CA ALA A 23 6.22 -34.12 -1.23
C ALA A 23 5.96 -33.95 -2.73
N GLU A 24 4.81 -33.37 -3.08
CA GLU A 24 4.47 -32.98 -4.46
C GLU A 24 5.53 -32.08 -5.09
N LEU A 25 5.96 -31.06 -4.33
CA LEU A 25 6.99 -30.14 -4.78
C LEU A 25 8.35 -30.82 -4.96
N TYR A 26 8.70 -31.75 -4.09
CA TYR A 26 9.92 -32.52 -4.18
C TYR A 26 9.91 -33.43 -5.42
N ALA A 27 8.78 -34.09 -5.71
CA ALA A 27 8.61 -34.88 -6.94
C ALA A 27 8.79 -34.02 -8.21
N VAL A 28 8.17 -32.83 -8.23
CA VAL A 28 8.36 -31.86 -9.33
C VAL A 28 9.81 -31.42 -9.44
N MET A 29 10.48 -31.10 -8.34
CA MET A 29 11.90 -30.73 -8.34
C MET A 29 12.77 -31.83 -8.94
N ARG A 30 12.58 -33.10 -8.53
CA ARG A 30 13.34 -34.23 -9.07
C ARG A 30 13.11 -34.41 -10.57
N ALA A 31 11.87 -34.31 -11.03
CA ALA A 31 11.53 -34.42 -12.45
C ALA A 31 12.16 -33.29 -13.29
N VAL A 32 12.09 -32.05 -12.81
CA VAL A 32 12.70 -30.87 -13.47
C VAL A 32 14.21 -31.00 -13.53
N ARG A 33 14.86 -31.38 -12.42
CA ARG A 33 16.30 -31.61 -12.35
C ARG A 33 16.74 -32.70 -13.32
N PHE A 34 16.00 -33.81 -13.40
CA PHE A 34 16.26 -34.89 -14.34
C PHE A 34 16.20 -34.40 -15.80
N ALA A 35 15.16 -33.66 -16.16
CA ALA A 35 15.01 -33.09 -17.49
C ALA A 35 16.15 -32.11 -17.83
N CYS A 36 16.51 -31.23 -16.88
CA CYS A 36 17.64 -30.31 -17.01
C CYS A 36 18.96 -31.03 -17.30
N CYS A 37 19.30 -32.04 -16.49
CA CYS A 37 20.54 -32.79 -16.64
C CYS A 37 20.62 -33.61 -17.93
N ARG A 38 19.47 -33.91 -18.56
CA ARG A 38 19.38 -34.74 -19.77
C ARG A 38 19.06 -33.94 -21.03
N GLY A 39 18.82 -32.64 -20.92
CA GLY A 39 18.40 -31.80 -22.04
C GLY A 39 17.05 -32.24 -22.64
N LEU A 40 16.13 -32.70 -21.81
CA LEU A 40 14.82 -33.20 -22.24
C LEU A 40 13.74 -32.14 -22.05
N GLU A 41 12.75 -32.15 -22.95
CA GLU A 41 11.49 -31.46 -22.73
C GLU A 41 10.58 -32.30 -21.83
N LEU A 42 9.98 -31.66 -20.82
CA LEU A 42 9.21 -32.33 -19.78
C LEU A 42 7.78 -31.79 -19.71
N MET A 43 6.79 -32.70 -19.71
CA MET A 43 5.39 -32.39 -19.41
C MET A 43 4.99 -33.04 -18.08
N ILE A 44 4.68 -32.22 -17.08
CA ILE A 44 4.28 -32.66 -15.74
C ILE A 44 2.76 -32.65 -15.62
N TRP A 45 2.20 -33.77 -15.16
CA TRP A 45 0.80 -33.91 -14.77
C TRP A 45 0.75 -34.04 -13.26
N SER A 46 0.19 -33.05 -12.55
CA SER A 46 0.12 -33.05 -11.08
C SER A 46 -1.29 -32.72 -10.62
N ASP A 47 -1.76 -33.40 -9.57
CA ASP A 47 -3.05 -33.10 -8.96
C ASP A 47 -2.96 -31.97 -7.91
N CYS A 48 -1.78 -31.44 -7.63
CA CYS A 48 -1.58 -30.39 -6.64
C CYS A 48 -1.70 -29.00 -7.26
N GLN A 49 -2.90 -28.39 -7.17
CA GLN A 49 -3.16 -27.07 -7.76
C GLN A 49 -2.24 -25.95 -7.23
N ALA A 50 -1.76 -26.06 -5.99
CA ALA A 50 -0.81 -25.10 -5.43
C ALA A 50 0.55 -25.15 -6.15
N VAL A 51 1.04 -26.36 -6.44
CA VAL A 51 2.30 -26.60 -7.16
C VAL A 51 2.16 -26.14 -8.61
N VAL A 52 1.10 -26.54 -9.32
CA VAL A 52 0.82 -26.12 -10.71
C VAL A 52 0.82 -24.59 -10.85
N ARG A 53 0.07 -23.89 -10.00
CA ARG A 53 -0.01 -22.41 -10.05
C ARG A 53 1.31 -21.73 -9.72
N ARG A 54 2.12 -22.30 -8.83
CA ARG A 54 3.39 -21.68 -8.44
C ARG A 54 4.46 -21.94 -9.50
N LEU A 55 4.56 -23.16 -10.03
CA LEU A 55 5.49 -23.49 -11.12
C LEU A 55 5.20 -22.65 -12.37
N ARG A 56 3.94 -22.51 -12.78
CA ARG A 56 3.58 -21.62 -13.92
C ARG A 56 4.05 -20.19 -13.74
N ARG A 57 4.00 -19.65 -12.52
CA ARG A 57 4.52 -18.30 -12.24
C ARG A 57 6.04 -18.25 -12.38
N ILE A 58 6.75 -19.28 -11.93
CA ILE A 58 8.21 -19.37 -12.06
C ILE A 58 8.60 -19.48 -13.55
N LEU A 59 7.91 -20.31 -14.32
CA LEU A 59 8.08 -20.41 -15.79
C LEU A 59 7.82 -19.08 -16.52
N GLN A 60 7.03 -18.18 -15.92
CA GLN A 60 6.79 -16.81 -16.41
C GLN A 60 7.79 -15.78 -15.86
N GLY A 61 8.86 -16.21 -15.20
CA GLY A 61 9.91 -15.33 -14.64
C GLY A 61 9.61 -14.75 -13.26
N ALA A 62 8.63 -15.28 -12.52
CA ALA A 62 8.35 -14.78 -11.17
C ALA A 62 9.42 -15.22 -10.17
N ALA A 63 10.02 -14.26 -9.47
CA ALA A 63 11.01 -14.53 -8.43
C ALA A 63 10.45 -15.36 -7.25
N VAL A 64 11.30 -16.24 -6.71
CA VAL A 64 11.04 -16.99 -5.48
C VAL A 64 11.45 -16.14 -4.28
N ARG A 65 10.54 -15.95 -3.31
CA ARG A 65 10.85 -15.21 -2.09
C ARG A 65 11.50 -16.16 -1.10
N ILE A 66 12.66 -15.80 -0.56
CA ILE A 66 13.44 -16.60 0.42
C ILE A 66 12.56 -17.02 1.62
N ASN A 67 11.68 -16.14 2.10
CA ASN A 67 10.82 -16.41 3.25
C ASN A 67 9.46 -17.05 2.88
N SER A 68 9.29 -17.54 1.64
CA SER A 68 8.05 -18.23 1.24
C SER A 68 8.06 -19.70 1.68
N PRO A 69 6.88 -20.32 1.91
CA PRO A 69 6.82 -21.74 2.25
C PRO A 69 7.49 -22.61 1.18
N ASN A 70 8.37 -23.51 1.61
CA ASN A 70 9.18 -24.39 0.75
C ASN A 70 10.05 -23.63 -0.27
N ALA A 71 10.54 -22.44 0.09
CA ALA A 71 11.41 -21.63 -0.77
C ALA A 71 12.66 -22.39 -1.23
N ASP A 72 13.19 -23.28 -0.40
CA ASP A 72 14.32 -24.16 -0.71
C ASP A 72 14.11 -24.97 -1.98
N LEU A 73 12.99 -25.70 -2.08
CA LEU A 73 12.67 -26.50 -3.27
C LEU A 73 12.28 -25.62 -4.47
N TRP A 74 11.59 -24.49 -4.22
CA TRP A 74 11.23 -23.57 -5.29
C TRP A 74 12.44 -22.88 -5.92
N MET A 75 13.46 -22.54 -5.11
CA MET A 75 14.70 -21.97 -5.60
C MET A 75 15.45 -22.97 -6.48
N MET A 76 15.59 -24.23 -6.04
CA MET A 76 16.20 -25.28 -6.86
C MET A 76 15.49 -25.46 -8.21
N ILE A 77 14.16 -25.49 -8.22
CA ILE A 77 13.37 -25.56 -9.45
C ILE A 77 13.61 -24.33 -10.35
N ALA A 78 13.64 -23.13 -9.76
CA ALA A 78 13.88 -21.90 -10.51
C ALA A 78 15.29 -21.85 -11.11
N ASP A 79 16.28 -22.37 -10.39
CA ASP A 79 17.67 -22.48 -10.85
C ASP A 79 17.76 -23.45 -12.04
N ASP A 80 17.13 -24.62 -11.96
CA ASP A 80 17.09 -25.59 -13.08
C ASP A 80 16.37 -25.05 -14.32
N ILE A 81 15.26 -24.33 -14.14
CA ILE A 81 14.55 -23.66 -15.24
C ILE A 81 15.43 -22.58 -15.86
N SER A 82 16.12 -21.79 -15.04
CA SER A 82 17.03 -20.73 -15.53
C SER A 82 18.26 -21.32 -16.24
N ALA A 83 18.67 -22.54 -15.89
CA ALA A 83 19.71 -23.30 -16.57
C ALA A 83 19.26 -23.92 -17.91
N GLY A 84 18.00 -23.74 -18.32
CA GLY A 84 17.49 -24.14 -19.63
C GLY A 84 16.52 -25.33 -19.61
N ALA A 85 16.02 -25.76 -18.45
CA ALA A 85 15.02 -26.83 -18.40
C ALA A 85 13.69 -26.40 -19.07
N HIS A 86 13.30 -27.11 -20.14
CA HIS A 86 12.04 -26.89 -20.85
C HIS A 86 10.90 -27.70 -20.21
N VAL A 87 10.09 -27.04 -19.40
CA VAL A 87 9.05 -27.69 -18.58
C VAL A 87 7.67 -27.11 -18.85
N GLN A 88 6.70 -27.98 -19.05
CA GLN A 88 5.27 -27.68 -19.05
C GLN A 88 4.60 -28.39 -17.87
N ILE A 89 3.51 -27.80 -17.36
CA ILE A 89 2.74 -28.40 -16.26
C ILE A 89 1.24 -28.21 -16.42
N THR A 90 0.49 -29.28 -16.18
CA THR A 90 -0.97 -29.28 -16.15
C THR A 90 -1.55 -29.91 -14.89
N LYS A 91 -2.77 -29.48 -14.57
CA LYS A 91 -3.54 -29.99 -13.43
C LYS A 91 -4.36 -31.20 -13.89
N VAL A 92 -4.31 -32.29 -13.12
CA VAL A 92 -5.23 -33.44 -13.24
C VAL A 92 -6.16 -33.49 -12.03
N LYS A 93 -7.33 -34.15 -12.13
CA LYS A 93 -8.19 -34.35 -10.96
C LYS A 93 -7.55 -35.36 -10.00
N ALA A 94 -7.63 -35.06 -8.70
CA ALA A 94 -7.13 -35.94 -7.65
C ALA A 94 -8.16 -37.04 -7.34
N HIS A 95 -7.68 -38.21 -6.89
CA HIS A 95 -8.51 -39.29 -6.33
C HIS A 95 -9.66 -39.80 -7.22
N CYS A 96 -9.56 -39.67 -8.55
CA CYS A 96 -10.54 -40.24 -9.46
C CYS A 96 -10.24 -41.72 -9.74
N THR A 97 -11.30 -42.53 -9.89
CA THR A 97 -11.18 -43.92 -10.32
C THR A 97 -11.11 -43.98 -11.84
N VAL A 98 -10.34 -44.93 -12.38
CA VAL A 98 -10.20 -45.13 -13.85
C VAL A 98 -11.57 -45.37 -14.49
N SER A 99 -12.48 -46.07 -13.81
CA SER A 99 -13.86 -46.32 -14.24
C SER A 99 -14.74 -45.07 -14.38
N SER A 100 -14.34 -43.94 -13.79
CA SER A 100 -15.07 -42.67 -13.85
C SER A 100 -14.60 -41.75 -14.99
N ALA A 101 -13.64 -42.20 -15.81
CA ALA A 101 -13.12 -41.41 -16.92
C ALA A 101 -14.13 -41.31 -18.07
N ASN A 102 -14.33 -40.10 -18.58
CA ASN A 102 -15.23 -39.83 -19.71
C ASN A 102 -14.49 -39.74 -21.05
N SER A 103 -13.16 -39.86 -21.02
CA SER A 103 -12.32 -39.82 -22.21
C SER A 103 -11.05 -40.65 -21.99
N PRO A 104 -10.41 -41.13 -23.08
CA PRO A 104 -9.12 -41.84 -22.99
C PRO A 104 -8.03 -41.01 -22.29
N LEU A 105 -8.06 -39.67 -22.44
CA LEU A 105 -7.11 -38.79 -21.77
C LEU A 105 -7.34 -38.73 -20.26
N GLU A 106 -8.60 -38.63 -19.81
CA GLU A 106 -8.93 -38.70 -18.37
C GLU A 106 -8.55 -40.07 -17.80
N GLU A 107 -8.84 -41.16 -18.53
CA GLU A 107 -8.49 -42.52 -18.13
C GLU A 107 -6.98 -42.67 -17.91
N TRP A 108 -6.20 -42.19 -18.88
CA TRP A 108 -4.74 -42.16 -18.79
C TRP A 108 -4.27 -41.34 -17.58
N CYS A 109 -4.82 -40.14 -17.37
CA CYS A 109 -4.44 -39.28 -16.24
C CYS A 109 -4.75 -39.95 -14.90
N TYR A 110 -5.93 -40.55 -14.75
CA TYR A 110 -6.34 -41.20 -13.51
C TYR A 110 -5.47 -42.42 -13.20
N LEU A 111 -5.21 -43.25 -14.20
CA LEU A 111 -4.36 -44.44 -14.07
C LEU A 111 -2.93 -44.06 -13.62
N HIS A 112 -2.33 -43.06 -14.27
CA HIS A 112 -0.94 -42.66 -13.98
C HIS A 112 -0.81 -41.86 -12.69
N ASN A 113 -1.82 -41.07 -12.31
CA ASN A 113 -1.85 -40.43 -10.98
C ASN A 113 -1.87 -41.49 -9.88
N GLN A 114 -2.74 -42.50 -10.00
CA GLN A 114 -2.77 -43.61 -9.04
C GLN A 114 -1.44 -44.37 -8.97
N PHE A 115 -0.74 -44.52 -10.09
CA PHE A 115 0.59 -45.13 -10.10
C PHE A 115 1.61 -44.29 -9.34
N ALA A 116 1.61 -42.97 -9.55
CA ALA A 116 2.45 -42.03 -8.81
C ALA A 116 2.13 -42.03 -7.31
N ASP A 117 0.85 -42.02 -6.93
CA ASP A 117 0.40 -42.08 -5.54
C ASP A 117 0.89 -43.35 -4.84
N ARG A 118 0.72 -44.52 -5.48
CA ARG A 118 1.20 -45.81 -4.93
C ARG A 118 2.73 -45.84 -4.83
N ALA A 119 3.45 -45.24 -5.76
CA ALA A 119 4.91 -45.13 -5.68
C ALA A 119 5.34 -44.23 -4.51
N ALA A 120 4.65 -43.11 -4.30
CA ALA A 120 4.90 -42.20 -3.19
C ALA A 120 4.60 -42.85 -1.82
N VAL A 121 3.49 -43.59 -1.70
CA VAL A 121 3.14 -44.34 -0.48
C VAL A 121 4.21 -45.38 -0.17
N ARG A 122 4.58 -46.22 -1.15
CA ARG A 122 5.63 -47.24 -0.96
C ARG A 122 6.98 -46.62 -0.57
N ALA A 123 7.36 -45.51 -1.21
CA ALA A 123 8.58 -44.80 -0.84
C ALA A 123 8.52 -44.23 0.58
N ASN A 124 7.35 -43.84 1.07
CA ASN A 124 7.19 -43.35 2.43
C ASN A 124 7.18 -44.48 3.46
N GLU A 125 6.58 -45.63 3.13
CA GLU A 125 6.55 -46.83 3.98
C GLU A 125 7.94 -47.48 4.11
N SER A 126 8.84 -47.30 3.14
CA SER A 126 10.21 -47.83 3.20
C SER A 126 11.14 -47.08 4.17
N ARG A 127 10.65 -46.08 4.91
CA ARG A 127 11.43 -45.37 5.93
C ARG A 127 11.67 -46.26 7.15
N GLY A 128 12.91 -46.25 7.65
CA GLY A 128 13.28 -46.94 8.87
C GLY A 128 12.57 -46.40 10.13
N GLU A 129 12.51 -47.23 11.17
CA GLU A 129 11.87 -46.92 12.45
C GLU A 129 12.41 -45.65 13.12
N GLU A 130 13.72 -45.41 13.01
CA GLU A 130 14.38 -44.21 13.56
C GLU A 130 13.75 -42.91 13.05
N PHE A 131 13.36 -42.87 11.78
CA PHE A 131 12.70 -41.70 11.20
C PHE A 131 11.35 -41.45 11.84
N TRP A 132 10.54 -42.49 12.02
CA TRP A 132 9.22 -42.39 12.61
C TRP A 132 9.28 -41.96 14.08
N LEU A 133 10.25 -42.48 14.83
CA LEU A 133 10.52 -42.05 16.19
C LEU A 133 10.91 -40.57 16.25
N LEU A 134 11.80 -40.13 15.36
CA LEU A 134 12.22 -38.73 15.29
C LEU A 134 11.06 -37.81 14.87
N LEU A 135 10.25 -38.22 13.90
CA LEU A 135 9.08 -37.48 13.44
C LEU A 135 8.04 -37.36 14.57
N ALA A 136 7.80 -38.43 15.33
CA ALA A 136 6.90 -38.41 16.48
C ALA A 136 7.37 -37.43 17.56
N ARG A 137 8.67 -37.45 17.90
CA ARG A 137 9.29 -36.48 18.82
C ARG A 137 9.13 -35.05 18.32
N HIS A 138 9.41 -34.82 17.04
CA HIS A 138 9.26 -33.50 16.42
C HIS A 138 7.81 -33.01 16.44
N ALA A 139 6.85 -33.88 16.12
CA ALA A 139 5.43 -33.55 16.17
C ALA A 139 4.98 -33.19 17.59
N THR A 140 5.46 -33.91 18.61
CA THR A 140 5.21 -33.56 20.02
C THR A 140 5.78 -32.18 20.36
N ALA A 141 7.03 -31.90 19.99
CA ALA A 141 7.64 -30.59 20.24
C ALA A 141 6.88 -29.43 19.55
N CYS A 142 6.42 -29.62 18.32
CA CYS A 142 5.60 -28.62 17.61
C CYS A 142 4.28 -28.35 18.33
N ARG A 143 3.59 -29.39 18.83
CA ARG A 143 2.37 -29.21 19.63
C ARG A 143 2.62 -28.39 20.89
N SER A 144 3.69 -28.68 21.63
CA SER A 144 4.06 -27.89 22.82
C SER A 144 4.34 -26.42 22.49
N VAL A 145 5.01 -26.14 21.36
CA VAL A 145 5.24 -24.76 20.91
C VAL A 145 3.93 -24.07 20.52
N ASP A 146 3.00 -24.78 19.89
CA ASP A 146 1.68 -24.23 19.54
C ASP A 146 0.84 -23.93 20.79
N GLU A 147 0.89 -24.79 21.81
CA GLU A 147 0.29 -24.55 23.12
C GLU A 147 0.86 -23.29 23.77
N TRP A 148 2.19 -23.14 23.83
CA TRP A 148 2.82 -21.94 24.37
C TRP A 148 2.43 -20.67 23.60
N ASN A 149 2.39 -20.74 22.27
CA ASN A 149 1.94 -19.62 21.43
C ASN A 149 0.49 -19.25 21.73
N SER A 150 -0.38 -20.24 21.94
CA SER A 150 -1.78 -20.03 22.34
C SER A 150 -1.86 -19.33 23.70
N CYS A 151 -1.11 -19.80 24.71
CA CYS A 151 -1.04 -19.17 26.03
C CYS A 151 -0.56 -17.71 25.96
N ILE A 152 0.54 -17.45 25.25
CA ILE A 152 1.07 -16.09 25.06
C ILE A 152 0.01 -15.20 24.38
N GLN A 153 -0.64 -15.71 23.34
CA GLN A 153 -1.70 -14.97 22.65
C GLN A 153 -2.88 -14.66 23.58
N GLN A 154 -3.30 -15.60 24.41
CA GLN A 154 -4.36 -15.40 25.39
C GLN A 154 -3.99 -14.32 26.41
N VAL A 155 -2.75 -14.32 26.92
CA VAL A 155 -2.25 -13.27 27.82
C VAL A 155 -2.27 -11.91 27.14
N LEU A 156 -1.76 -11.80 25.91
CA LEU A 156 -1.79 -10.54 25.14
C LEU A 156 -3.22 -10.02 24.92
N ILE A 157 -4.16 -10.92 24.62
CA ILE A 157 -5.58 -10.57 24.47
C ILE A 157 -6.17 -10.14 25.82
N ALA A 158 -5.84 -10.83 26.92
CA ALA A 158 -6.32 -10.49 28.25
C ALA A 158 -5.82 -9.12 28.71
N ILE A 159 -4.54 -8.80 28.48
CA ILE A 159 -3.96 -7.46 28.73
C ILE A 159 -4.69 -6.43 27.89
N SER A 160 -4.84 -6.68 26.59
CA SER A 160 -5.55 -5.76 25.68
C SER A 160 -6.99 -5.50 26.14
N ARG A 161 -7.71 -6.55 26.57
CA ARG A 161 -9.07 -6.43 27.12
C ARG A 161 -9.09 -5.66 28.43
N ARG A 162 -8.16 -5.92 29.35
CA ARG A 162 -8.07 -5.17 30.62
C ARG A 162 -7.81 -3.70 30.40
N VAL A 163 -6.89 -3.34 29.50
CA VAL A 163 -6.61 -1.95 29.12
C VAL A 163 -7.89 -1.30 28.55
N LEU A 164 -8.59 -2.00 27.63
CA LEU A 164 -9.83 -1.49 27.04
C LEU A 164 -11.02 -1.43 28.01
N CYS A 165 -11.10 -2.33 28.99
CA CYS A 165 -12.18 -2.32 30.01
C CYS A 165 -11.91 -1.30 31.13
N HIS A 166 -10.66 -1.09 31.52
CA HIS A 166 -10.30 -0.07 32.51
C HIS A 166 -10.60 1.35 31.98
N GLU A 167 -10.49 1.55 30.66
CA GLU A 167 -10.98 2.75 29.97
C GLU A 167 -12.51 2.93 30.00
N ARG A 168 -13.29 1.88 30.29
CA ARG A 168 -14.77 1.93 30.33
C ARG A 168 -15.36 2.01 31.72
N MET A 169 -14.71 1.43 32.74
CA MET A 169 -15.27 1.39 34.11
C MET A 169 -14.96 2.64 34.93
N THR A 170 -14.04 3.48 34.46
CA THR A 170 -13.93 4.85 34.96
C THR A 170 -14.81 5.76 34.12
N ASP A 171 -16.13 5.73 34.38
CA ASP A 171 -17.01 6.92 34.19
C ASP A 171 -16.65 8.03 35.21
N SER A 172 -15.41 8.02 35.73
CA SER A 172 -14.79 9.23 36.21
C SER A 172 -14.73 10.17 35.01
N PRO A 173 -15.22 11.42 35.12
CA PRO A 173 -15.28 12.35 34.00
C PRO A 173 -13.94 12.30 33.29
N GLU A 174 -13.96 11.92 31.99
CA GLU A 174 -12.79 11.73 31.14
C GLU A 174 -11.74 12.76 31.58
N PRO A 175 -10.63 12.33 32.23
CA PRO A 175 -9.76 13.24 32.98
C PRO A 175 -9.45 14.38 32.05
N SER A 176 -9.92 15.57 32.45
CA SER A 176 -9.92 16.75 31.59
C SER A 176 -8.58 16.79 30.91
N PRO A 177 -8.53 16.73 29.56
CA PRO A 177 -7.31 16.47 28.82
C PRO A 177 -6.23 17.36 29.40
N SER A 178 -5.16 16.75 29.92
CA SER A 178 -4.12 17.45 30.65
C SER A 178 -3.75 18.68 29.83
N VAL A 179 -4.00 19.87 30.38
CA VAL A 179 -3.80 21.13 29.67
C VAL A 179 -2.38 21.07 29.11
N PRO A 180 -2.21 21.19 27.77
CA PRO A 180 -0.89 21.08 27.18
C PRO A 180 0.04 22.06 27.91
N GLY A 181 1.21 21.56 28.33
CA GLY A 181 2.20 22.39 29.00
C GLY A 181 2.47 23.65 28.17
N PRO A 182 2.80 24.78 28.82
CA PRO A 182 2.94 26.06 28.13
C PRO A 182 3.89 25.91 26.94
N PRO A 183 3.56 26.54 25.79
CA PRO A 183 4.42 26.49 24.62
C PRO A 183 5.81 27.03 24.98
N PRO A 184 6.87 26.48 24.38
CA PRO A 184 8.24 26.87 24.69
C PRO A 184 8.49 28.32 24.26
N LYS A 185 9.50 28.97 24.84
CA LYS A 185 9.95 30.28 24.38
C LYS A 185 10.46 30.15 22.94
N TRP A 186 9.90 30.96 22.04
CA TRP A 186 10.28 30.97 20.64
C TRP A 186 11.47 31.89 20.38
N THR A 187 12.46 31.39 19.66
CA THR A 187 13.56 32.20 19.13
C THR A 187 13.25 32.55 17.68
N ALA A 188 13.27 33.84 17.35
CA ALA A 188 12.99 34.28 15.99
C ALA A 188 13.89 33.59 14.96
N LEU A 189 13.31 33.19 13.81
CA LEU A 189 14.09 32.56 12.75
C LEU A 189 15.14 33.53 12.20
N PRO A 190 16.33 33.03 11.83
CA PRO A 190 17.28 33.83 11.05
C PRO A 190 16.67 34.20 9.68
N PRO A 191 17.28 35.17 8.95
CA PRO A 191 16.95 35.40 7.55
C PRO A 191 16.95 34.08 6.77
N MET A 192 16.03 33.94 5.81
CA MET A 192 15.82 32.68 5.08
C MET A 192 17.15 32.12 4.56
N PRO A 193 17.60 30.96 5.06
CA PRO A 193 18.89 30.42 4.69
C PRO A 193 18.84 29.86 3.26
N SER A 194 19.99 29.83 2.59
CA SER A 194 20.16 28.97 1.42
C SER A 194 19.87 27.51 1.79
N PRO A 195 19.33 26.67 0.88
CA PRO A 195 19.07 25.25 1.15
C PRO A 195 20.29 24.56 1.78
N PRO A 196 20.16 23.97 2.98
CA PRO A 196 21.32 23.44 3.68
C PRO A 196 21.81 22.17 2.96
N LYS A 197 23.11 22.17 2.59
CA LYS A 197 23.74 21.12 1.77
C LYS A 197 23.48 19.70 2.31
N GLY A 198 23.46 19.55 3.63
CA GLY A 198 23.15 18.27 4.29
C GLY A 198 21.77 17.74 3.94
N ALA A 199 20.73 18.57 4.00
CA ALA A 199 19.36 18.17 3.65
C ALA A 199 19.21 17.97 2.12
N VAL A 200 19.82 18.84 1.32
CA VAL A 200 19.79 18.76 -0.15
C VAL A 200 20.33 17.43 -0.65
N ARG A 201 21.44 16.94 -0.05
CA ARG A 201 22.03 15.63 -0.38
C ARG A 201 21.03 14.47 -0.25
N TRP A 202 20.13 14.50 0.72
CA TRP A 202 19.22 13.40 1.02
C TRP A 202 17.84 13.54 0.37
N TYR A 203 17.35 14.76 0.23
CA TYR A 203 15.96 15.04 -0.13
C TYR A 203 15.81 15.75 -1.47
N GLY A 204 16.90 16.27 -2.04
CA GLY A 204 16.90 17.08 -3.26
C GLY A 204 16.61 18.55 -2.98
N GLU A 205 17.20 19.43 -3.79
CA GLU A 205 17.16 20.88 -3.59
C GLU A 205 15.76 21.47 -3.71
N GLY A 206 15.00 21.06 -4.74
CA GLY A 206 13.65 21.57 -4.99
C GLY A 206 12.71 21.36 -3.81
N LEU A 207 12.68 20.13 -3.26
CA LEU A 207 11.86 19.78 -2.10
C LEU A 207 12.26 20.57 -0.85
N VAL A 208 13.57 20.63 -0.55
CA VAL A 208 14.11 21.36 0.61
C VAL A 208 13.77 22.85 0.51
N MET A 209 13.98 23.46 -0.65
CA MET A 209 13.68 24.87 -0.87
C MET A 209 12.18 25.18 -0.71
N LYS A 210 11.30 24.32 -1.23
CA LYS A 210 9.84 24.48 -1.07
C LYS A 210 9.42 24.42 0.39
N LEU A 211 9.93 23.45 1.16
CA LEU A 211 9.64 23.34 2.59
C LEU A 211 10.15 24.55 3.37
N LEU A 212 11.38 25.01 3.09
CA LEU A 212 11.94 26.20 3.73
C LEU A 212 11.11 27.46 3.42
N LYS A 213 10.79 27.70 2.15
CA LYS A 213 9.98 28.87 1.74
C LYS A 213 8.61 28.88 2.42
N TRP A 214 7.91 27.74 2.39
CA TRP A 214 6.61 27.61 3.06
C TRP A 214 6.72 27.84 4.56
N PHE A 215 7.69 27.19 5.22
CA PHE A 215 7.84 27.28 6.68
C PHE A 215 8.25 28.69 7.12
N TRP A 216 9.20 29.33 6.44
CA TRP A 216 9.60 30.70 6.74
C TRP A 216 8.45 31.68 6.55
N HIS A 217 7.70 31.54 5.45
CA HIS A 217 6.54 32.38 5.21
C HIS A 217 5.48 32.22 6.30
N ALA A 218 5.16 30.98 6.69
CA ALA A 218 4.17 30.69 7.73
C ALA A 218 4.57 31.26 9.11
N VAL A 219 5.86 31.33 9.41
CA VAL A 219 6.38 31.69 10.74
C VAL A 219 6.79 33.16 10.85
N GLN A 220 7.28 33.78 9.76
CA GLN A 220 7.76 35.18 9.75
C GLN A 220 6.75 36.19 9.19
N CYS A 221 6.01 35.86 8.14
CA CYS A 221 5.14 36.83 7.48
C CYS A 221 3.80 37.02 8.20
N GLU A 222 3.35 35.99 8.93
CA GLU A 222 2.07 35.97 9.63
C GLU A 222 2.27 35.52 11.08
N PRO A 223 3.02 36.29 11.91
CA PRO A 223 3.39 35.83 13.25
C PRO A 223 2.15 35.80 14.16
N GLY A 224 1.67 34.60 14.46
CA GLY A 224 0.69 34.35 15.52
C GLY A 224 1.35 34.00 16.86
N PRO A 225 0.56 33.62 17.89
CA PRO A 225 1.10 33.17 19.17
C PRO A 225 1.89 31.87 19.00
N VAL A 226 2.89 31.65 19.86
CA VAL A 226 3.63 30.39 19.91
C VAL A 226 2.69 29.31 20.44
N VAL A 227 2.48 28.26 19.66
CA VAL A 227 1.55 27.17 19.98
C VAL A 227 2.16 25.82 19.62
N TRP A 228 1.61 24.75 20.19
CA TRP A 228 1.95 23.39 19.77
C TRP A 228 1.18 23.04 18.50
N ILE A 229 1.88 22.83 17.39
CA ILE A 229 1.26 22.39 16.13
C ILE A 229 1.74 20.98 15.75
N SER A 230 0.81 20.10 15.41
CA SER A 230 1.14 18.73 15.04
C SER A 230 1.76 18.64 13.64
N HIS A 231 2.57 17.61 13.38
CA HIS A 231 3.05 17.33 12.01
C HIS A 231 1.90 17.10 11.02
N ALA A 232 0.75 16.61 11.48
CA ALA A 232 -0.44 16.45 10.65
C ALA A 232 -1.02 17.81 10.22
N GLN A 233 -1.16 18.75 11.15
CA GLN A 233 -1.65 20.10 10.84
C GLN A 233 -0.70 20.85 9.92
N MET A 234 0.61 20.82 10.22
CA MET A 234 1.63 21.42 9.35
C MET A 234 1.60 20.83 7.95
N TYR A 235 1.43 19.50 7.83
CA TYR A 235 1.31 18.85 6.52
C TYR A 235 0.06 19.30 5.76
N ILE A 236 -1.09 19.41 6.44
CA ILE A 236 -2.33 19.90 5.82
C ILE A 236 -2.16 21.35 5.40
N ASP A 237 -1.62 22.21 6.26
CA ASP A 237 -1.34 23.62 5.94
C ASP A 237 -0.41 23.76 4.72
N PHE A 238 0.68 22.98 4.67
CA PHE A 238 1.57 22.91 3.52
C PHE A 238 0.80 22.54 2.25
N ALA A 239 -0.02 21.48 2.28
CA ALA A 239 -0.82 21.07 1.13
C ALA A 239 -1.93 22.09 0.80
N LEU A 240 -2.42 22.83 1.80
CA LEU A 240 -3.43 23.85 1.62
C LEU A 240 -2.88 25.04 0.84
N THR A 241 -1.68 25.50 1.23
CA THR A 241 -1.03 26.71 0.72
C THR A 241 -0.26 26.49 -0.58
N THR A 242 0.50 25.39 -0.68
CA THR A 242 1.32 25.10 -1.87
C THR A 242 0.55 24.35 -2.96
N GLY A 243 -0.53 23.65 -2.60
CA GLY A 243 -1.23 22.73 -3.50
C GLY A 243 -0.42 21.46 -3.83
N GLU A 244 0.70 21.23 -3.16
CA GLU A 244 1.56 20.07 -3.33
C GLU A 244 1.30 19.00 -2.26
N ALA A 245 1.73 17.77 -2.53
CA ALA A 245 1.54 16.65 -1.59
C ALA A 245 2.74 16.42 -0.68
N GLY A 246 3.83 17.18 -0.85
CA GLY A 246 5.02 17.17 -0.02
C GLY A 246 6.02 16.05 -0.38
N PRO A 247 6.88 15.64 0.55
CA PRO A 247 7.87 14.59 0.29
C PRO A 247 7.24 13.20 0.19
N VAL A 248 7.72 12.41 -0.76
CA VAL A 248 7.33 11.01 -0.96
C VAL A 248 8.54 10.10 -0.78
N HIS A 249 8.39 9.02 -0.01
CA HIS A 249 9.46 8.04 0.22
C HIS A 249 9.12 6.68 -0.39
N ILE A 250 9.36 6.55 -1.69
CA ILE A 250 9.09 5.34 -2.48
C ILE A 250 10.33 5.06 -3.33
N ASN A 251 11.10 4.05 -2.93
CA ASN A 251 12.42 3.76 -3.49
C ASN A 251 13.37 4.97 -3.40
N GLY A 252 13.32 5.70 -2.28
CA GLY A 252 14.08 6.93 -2.05
C GLY A 252 13.18 8.14 -1.81
N TRP A 253 13.78 9.24 -1.37
CA TRP A 253 13.11 10.52 -1.18
C TRP A 253 12.96 11.25 -2.51
N ARG A 254 11.75 11.70 -2.80
CA ARG A 254 11.42 12.43 -4.03
C ARG A 254 10.42 13.55 -3.74
N ASP A 255 10.43 14.57 -4.59
CA ASP A 255 9.38 15.57 -4.64
C ASP A 255 8.10 14.96 -5.24
N SER A 256 6.95 15.26 -4.65
CA SER A 256 5.64 14.89 -5.21
C SER A 256 5.36 15.45 -6.60
N ALA A 257 6.05 16.52 -6.99
CA ALA A 257 6.00 17.09 -8.34
C ALA A 257 6.55 16.11 -9.39
N ASP A 258 7.62 15.38 -9.05
CA ASP A 258 8.27 14.40 -9.93
C ASP A 258 7.51 13.07 -10.01
N MET A 259 6.49 12.90 -9.17
CA MET A 259 5.68 11.69 -9.11
C MET A 259 4.19 12.02 -9.28
N PRO A 260 3.71 12.38 -10.49
CA PRO A 260 2.32 12.77 -10.71
C PRO A 260 1.27 11.70 -10.31
N LEU A 261 1.68 10.44 -10.18
CA LEU A 261 0.84 9.30 -9.84
C LEU A 261 0.97 8.82 -8.38
N HIS A 262 1.74 9.49 -7.53
CA HIS A 262 1.94 9.01 -6.15
C HIS A 262 0.63 8.93 -5.34
N ALA A 263 -0.38 9.75 -5.70
CA ALA A 263 -1.72 9.69 -5.13
C ALA A 263 -2.44 8.34 -5.31
N LEU A 264 -2.00 7.53 -6.28
CA LEU A 264 -2.54 6.19 -6.53
C LEU A 264 -1.87 5.10 -5.66
N LEU A 265 -0.76 5.41 -5.00
CA LEU A 265 0.06 4.41 -4.30
C LEU A 265 -0.48 4.02 -2.92
N HIS A 266 -1.78 4.26 -2.67
CA HIS A 266 -2.51 3.91 -1.44
C HIS A 266 -1.73 4.19 -0.15
N THR A 267 -0.92 5.25 -0.15
CA THR A 267 -0.17 5.64 1.04
C THR A 267 -1.14 6.28 2.02
N GLY A 268 -1.20 5.79 3.27
CA GLY A 268 -2.06 6.37 4.30
C GLY A 268 -1.62 7.79 4.68
N PHE A 269 -2.56 8.65 5.09
CA PHE A 269 -2.28 10.04 5.45
C PHE A 269 -1.19 10.18 6.52
N LYS A 270 -1.19 9.35 7.59
CA LYS A 270 -0.14 9.45 8.61
C LYS A 270 1.24 9.16 8.07
N THR A 271 1.33 8.24 7.11
CA THR A 271 2.61 7.92 6.49
C THR A 271 3.16 9.14 5.76
N ARG A 272 2.30 9.86 5.02
CA ARG A 272 2.67 11.14 4.38
C ARG A 272 3.01 12.23 5.40
N ALA A 273 2.19 12.45 6.41
CA ALA A 273 2.45 13.43 7.47
C ALA A 273 3.75 13.13 8.23
N ARG A 274 4.06 11.84 8.47
CA ARG A 274 5.32 11.39 9.07
C ARG A 274 6.52 11.63 8.16
N TRP A 275 6.39 11.37 6.86
CA TRP A 275 7.43 11.69 5.88
C TRP A 275 7.69 13.19 5.84
N PHE A 276 6.62 13.99 5.75
CA PHE A 276 6.68 15.44 5.82
C PHE A 276 7.39 15.95 7.08
N GLY A 277 6.93 15.54 8.26
CA GLY A 277 7.52 15.94 9.53
C GLY A 277 8.99 15.51 9.67
N LYS A 278 9.37 14.35 9.11
CA LYS A 278 10.77 13.91 9.08
C LYS A 278 11.63 14.86 8.22
N VAL A 279 11.23 15.13 6.98
CA VAL A 279 12.01 15.99 6.08
C VAL A 279 12.10 17.42 6.63
N LEU A 280 11.00 17.96 7.16
CA LEU A 280 10.98 19.29 7.75
C LEU A 280 11.96 19.41 8.93
N ARG A 281 11.87 18.52 9.93
CA ARG A 281 12.76 18.57 11.10
C ARG A 281 14.23 18.41 10.72
N GLU A 282 14.54 17.49 9.80
CA GLU A 282 15.91 17.29 9.32
C GLU A 282 16.44 18.50 8.55
N THR A 283 15.58 19.15 7.77
CA THR A 283 15.92 20.38 7.06
C THR A 283 16.23 21.52 8.05
N LEU A 284 15.39 21.72 9.06
CA LEU A 284 15.59 22.74 10.10
C LEU A 284 16.87 22.48 10.91
N ARG A 285 17.12 21.22 11.28
CA ARG A 285 18.35 20.80 11.95
C ARG A 285 19.59 21.14 11.13
N HIS A 286 19.60 20.81 9.84
CA HIS A 286 20.72 21.14 8.96
C HIS A 286 20.86 22.64 8.66
N ALA A 287 19.81 23.43 8.86
CA ALA A 287 19.84 24.88 8.78
C ALA A 287 20.25 25.55 10.11
N ASN A 288 20.65 24.77 11.12
CA ASN A 288 20.95 25.24 12.48
C ASN A 288 19.79 26.06 13.11
N VAL A 289 18.56 25.68 12.80
CA VAL A 289 17.37 26.26 13.42
C VAL A 289 16.91 25.33 14.54
N ASP A 290 17.01 25.81 15.76
CA ASP A 290 16.52 25.10 16.93
C ASP A 290 15.00 25.30 17.06
N VAL A 291 14.24 24.21 16.92
CA VAL A 291 12.79 24.19 17.11
C VAL A 291 12.47 23.14 18.16
N VAL A 292 11.82 23.57 19.23
CA VAL A 292 11.42 22.66 20.30
C VAL A 292 10.35 21.70 19.79
N ALA A 293 10.67 20.42 19.82
CA ALA A 293 9.76 19.33 19.49
C ALA A 293 9.26 18.65 20.76
N GLY A 294 7.98 18.25 20.78
CA GLY A 294 7.36 17.62 21.94
C GLY A 294 6.29 16.59 21.55
N TYR A 295 5.88 15.78 22.52
CA TYR A 295 4.72 14.89 22.39
C TYR A 295 3.58 15.43 23.26
N SER A 296 2.72 16.23 22.65
CA SER A 296 1.66 16.98 23.33
C SER A 296 0.36 16.95 22.53
N VAL A 297 -0.72 17.49 23.11
CA VAL A 297 -1.96 17.78 22.38
C VAL A 297 -1.76 19.11 21.65
N PRO A 298 -1.93 19.16 20.31
CA PRO A 298 -1.74 20.40 19.57
C PRO A 298 -2.91 21.37 19.81
N THR A 299 -2.69 22.65 19.53
CA THR A 299 -3.75 23.66 19.42
C THR A 299 -4.58 23.34 18.18
N SER A 300 -5.74 22.72 18.37
CA SER A 300 -6.68 22.29 17.32
C SER A 300 -8.07 22.04 17.89
N HIS A 301 -9.10 22.36 17.14
CA HIS A 301 -10.49 21.93 17.40
C HIS A 301 -10.78 20.50 16.93
N MET A 302 -9.93 19.96 16.05
CA MET A 302 -10.15 18.65 15.42
C MET A 302 -9.17 17.57 15.87
N ILE A 303 -8.00 17.89 16.42
CA ILE A 303 -7.02 16.90 16.86
C ILE A 303 -6.87 16.94 18.38
N HIS A 304 -7.59 16.07 19.07
CA HIS A 304 -7.61 15.94 20.53
C HIS A 304 -6.90 14.65 20.98
N MET A 305 -5.69 14.44 20.48
CA MET A 305 -4.84 13.31 20.87
C MET A 305 -3.39 13.76 20.99
N HIS A 306 -2.63 13.14 21.89
CA HIS A 306 -1.20 13.37 21.94
C HIS A 306 -0.54 12.91 20.65
N CYS A 307 0.28 13.78 20.06
CA CYS A 307 1.04 13.49 18.87
C CYS A 307 2.34 14.30 18.85
N SER A 308 3.21 13.97 17.90
CA SER A 308 4.46 14.73 17.73
C SER A 308 4.14 16.13 17.19
N CYS A 309 4.52 17.14 17.97
CA CYS A 309 4.27 18.56 17.72
C CYS A 309 5.57 19.36 17.68
N LEU A 310 5.51 20.56 17.10
CA LEU A 310 6.54 21.60 17.19
C LEU A 310 5.94 22.82 17.89
N GLY A 311 6.73 23.48 18.74
CA GLY A 311 6.37 24.77 19.34
C GLY A 311 6.85 25.91 18.46
N VAL A 312 5.93 26.55 17.74
CA VAL A 312 6.23 27.60 16.74
C VAL A 312 5.14 28.68 16.77
N PRO A 313 5.45 29.95 16.43
CA PRO A 313 4.42 30.96 16.21
C PRO A 313 3.65 30.59 14.95
N TRP A 314 2.33 30.60 15.05
CA TRP A 314 1.48 30.16 13.95
C TRP A 314 0.21 31.01 13.88
N ASP A 315 -0.11 31.49 12.69
CA ASP A 315 -1.33 32.25 12.46
C ASP A 315 -2.59 31.42 12.80
N PRO A 316 -3.49 31.93 13.67
CA PRO A 316 -4.75 31.27 13.99
C PRO A 316 -5.63 31.02 12.76
N GLY A 317 -5.65 31.93 11.78
CA GLY A 317 -6.45 31.78 10.56
C GLY A 317 -6.05 30.56 9.72
N ARG A 318 -4.76 30.24 9.69
CA ARG A 318 -4.22 29.01 9.07
C ARG A 318 -4.62 27.76 9.83
N LEU A 319 -4.57 27.77 11.16
CA LEU A 319 -5.04 26.65 11.99
C LEU A 319 -6.53 26.40 11.77
N ASP A 320 -7.34 27.45 11.73
CA ASP A 320 -8.77 27.35 11.43
C ASP A 320 -9.01 26.76 10.03
N ALA A 321 -8.20 27.11 9.04
CA ALA A 321 -8.29 26.54 7.70
C ALA A 321 -7.99 25.03 7.69
N VAL A 322 -7.00 24.60 8.48
CA VAL A 322 -6.67 23.19 8.68
C VAL A 322 -7.82 22.45 9.37
N ASP A 323 -8.36 23.00 10.45
CA ASP A 323 -9.46 22.38 11.19
C ASP A 323 -10.75 22.32 10.36
N ARG A 324 -11.07 23.37 9.59
CA ARG A 324 -12.15 23.34 8.59
C ARG A 324 -11.95 22.27 7.53
N TRP A 325 -10.71 22.01 7.12
CA TRP A 325 -10.44 20.92 6.18
C TRP A 325 -10.68 19.55 6.84
N LEU A 326 -10.23 19.36 8.08
CA LEU A 326 -10.45 18.14 8.85
C LEU A 326 -11.95 17.86 9.11
N MET A 327 -12.73 18.90 9.44
CA MET A 327 -14.17 18.82 9.66
C MET A 327 -14.97 18.30 8.44
N LYS A 328 -14.44 18.46 7.22
CA LYS A 328 -15.09 17.92 6.01
C LYS A 328 -15.09 16.39 5.97
N PHE A 329 -14.22 15.74 6.73
CA PHE A 329 -14.01 14.29 6.68
C PHE A 329 -14.38 13.58 7.98
N SER A 330 -14.51 14.31 9.08
CA SER A 330 -14.99 13.78 10.34
C SER A 330 -15.94 14.76 11.01
N LYS A 331 -17.06 14.24 11.52
CA LYS A 331 -18.01 15.00 12.34
C LYS A 331 -17.53 15.16 13.78
N THR A 332 -16.56 14.35 14.20
CA THR A 332 -16.03 14.31 15.56
C THR A 332 -14.53 14.60 15.56
N PRO A 333 -13.99 15.27 16.60
CA PRO A 333 -12.55 15.43 16.75
C PRO A 333 -11.83 14.08 16.77
N PHE A 334 -10.68 14.02 16.12
CA PHE A 334 -9.76 12.88 16.13
C PHE A 334 -9.16 12.72 17.52
N ARG A 335 -9.57 11.66 18.21
CA ARG A 335 -9.04 11.23 19.53
C ARG A 335 -8.12 10.01 19.36
N ARG A 336 -8.12 9.08 20.33
CA ARG A 336 -7.28 7.87 20.41
C ARG A 336 -7.22 7.02 19.12
N GLN A 337 -8.25 7.07 18.27
CA GLN A 337 -8.34 6.27 17.05
C GLN A 337 -7.56 6.90 15.89
N THR A 338 -6.27 6.60 15.84
CA THR A 338 -5.44 7.06 14.74
C THR A 338 -5.94 6.55 13.37
N LYS A 339 -6.68 5.43 13.28
CA LYS A 339 -7.10 4.82 11.99
C LYS A 339 -7.97 5.74 11.12
N GLU A 340 -8.75 6.64 11.70
CA GLU A 340 -9.59 7.55 10.92
C GLU A 340 -8.76 8.61 10.18
N LEU A 341 -7.67 9.09 10.79
CA LEU A 341 -6.74 9.98 10.12
C LEU A 341 -6.15 9.34 8.87
N ASP A 342 -5.87 8.02 8.87
CA ASP A 342 -5.33 7.34 7.69
C ASP A 342 -6.31 7.29 6.51
N ARG A 343 -7.61 7.45 6.77
CA ARG A 343 -8.66 7.51 5.73
C ARG A 343 -8.78 8.88 5.07
N LEU A 344 -8.12 9.91 5.62
CA LEU A 344 -8.16 11.25 5.05
C LEU A 344 -7.61 11.23 3.61
N PRO A 345 -8.39 11.73 2.63
CA PRO A 345 -7.97 11.71 1.25
C PRO A 345 -6.76 12.61 1.05
N GLU A 346 -5.98 12.31 0.01
CA GLU A 346 -4.97 13.25 -0.46
C GLU A 346 -5.67 14.44 -1.13
N LYS A 347 -5.39 15.67 -0.67
CA LYS A 347 -6.00 16.90 -1.19
C LYS A 347 -5.86 17.00 -2.72
N ARG A 348 -4.80 16.45 -3.30
CA ARG A 348 -4.55 16.44 -4.76
C ARG A 348 -5.63 15.69 -5.54
N ARG A 349 -6.27 14.65 -4.99
CA ARG A 349 -7.41 13.96 -5.64
C ARG A 349 -8.62 14.89 -5.75
N GLN A 350 -8.87 15.68 -4.71
CA GLN A 350 -9.95 16.66 -4.67
C GLN A 350 -9.63 17.88 -5.56
N LEU A 351 -8.42 18.43 -5.46
CA LEU A 351 -7.97 19.54 -6.32
C LEU A 351 -7.88 19.13 -7.80
N ARG A 352 -7.58 17.87 -8.13
CA ARG A 352 -7.62 17.37 -9.52
C ARG A 352 -9.05 17.19 -10.02
N LEU A 353 -9.97 16.75 -9.17
CA LEU A 353 -11.40 16.73 -9.50
C LEU A 353 -11.94 18.16 -9.68
N GLU A 354 -11.54 19.10 -8.84
CA GLU A 354 -11.91 20.51 -8.95
C GLU A 354 -11.27 21.18 -10.17
N ARG A 355 -10.00 20.90 -10.47
CA ARG A 355 -9.34 21.34 -11.72
C ARG A 355 -10.00 20.73 -12.96
N LYS A 356 -10.41 19.46 -12.91
CA LYS A 356 -11.17 18.82 -14.00
C LYS A 356 -12.55 19.47 -14.16
N LYS A 357 -13.24 19.79 -13.05
CA LYS A 357 -14.50 20.54 -13.06
C LYS A 357 -14.31 21.94 -13.66
N ARG A 358 -13.23 22.65 -13.31
CA ARG A 358 -12.91 23.97 -13.86
C ARG A 358 -12.56 23.91 -15.36
N GLY A 359 -11.73 22.95 -15.77
CA GLY A 359 -11.40 22.75 -17.19
C GLY A 359 -12.63 22.36 -18.03
N ASN A 360 -13.55 21.57 -17.46
CA ASN A 360 -14.83 21.27 -18.11
C ASN A 360 -15.71 22.54 -18.23
N ALA A 361 -15.78 23.37 -17.18
CA ALA A 361 -16.53 24.62 -17.21
C ALA A 361 -15.94 25.66 -18.18
N GLU A 362 -14.62 25.70 -18.33
CA GLU A 362 -13.94 26.55 -19.32
C GLU A 362 -14.20 26.06 -20.76
N HIS A 363 -14.19 24.74 -20.99
CA HIS A 363 -14.55 24.16 -22.27
C HIS A 363 -16.01 24.45 -22.64
N GLU A 364 -16.94 24.31 -21.69
CA GLU A 364 -18.36 24.65 -21.85
C GLU A 364 -18.56 26.15 -22.12
N ALA A 365 -17.85 27.02 -21.40
CA ALA A 365 -17.88 28.46 -21.65
C ALA A 365 -17.32 28.83 -23.03
N GLN A 366 -16.31 28.11 -23.52
CA GLN A 366 -15.75 28.32 -24.84
C GLN A 366 -16.70 27.84 -25.95
N GLU A 367 -17.34 26.70 -25.76
CA GLU A 367 -18.37 26.20 -26.66
C GLU A 367 -19.57 27.17 -26.75
N LEU A 368 -20.02 27.72 -25.63
CA LEU A 368 -21.08 28.74 -25.60
C LEU A 368 -20.67 30.04 -26.33
N ARG A 369 -19.41 30.46 -26.21
CA ARG A 369 -18.88 31.63 -26.95
C ARG A 369 -18.87 31.37 -28.46
N GLU A 370 -18.50 30.17 -28.89
CA GLU A 370 -18.53 29.77 -30.29
C GLU A 370 -19.96 29.73 -30.84
N GLN A 371 -20.90 29.16 -30.08
CA GLN A 371 -22.32 29.13 -30.46
C GLN A 371 -22.90 30.55 -30.58
N LEU A 372 -22.59 31.45 -29.63
CA LEU A 372 -22.97 32.86 -29.68
C LEU A 372 -22.39 33.56 -30.92
N SER A 373 -21.12 33.31 -31.24
CA SER A 373 -20.46 33.84 -32.45
C SER A 373 -21.18 33.39 -33.73
N VAL A 374 -21.61 32.13 -33.82
CA VAL A 374 -22.40 31.61 -34.95
C VAL A 374 -23.77 32.28 -35.04
N LEU A 375 -24.45 32.48 -33.91
CA LEU A 375 -25.77 33.15 -33.88
C LEU A 375 -25.67 34.62 -34.30
N VAL A 376 -24.64 35.34 -33.82
CA VAL A 376 -24.38 36.74 -34.23
C VAL A 376 -24.10 36.82 -35.73
N LYS A 377 -23.34 35.88 -36.29
CA LYS A 377 -23.09 35.82 -37.74
C LYS A 377 -24.37 35.51 -38.54
N LYS A 378 -25.25 34.64 -38.02
CA LYS A 378 -26.53 34.31 -38.66
C LYS A 378 -27.55 35.45 -38.59
N ALA A 379 -27.52 36.27 -37.54
CA ALA A 379 -28.44 37.39 -37.37
C ALA A 379 -28.19 38.54 -38.38
N GLY A 380 -27.04 38.54 -39.07
CA GLY A 380 -26.66 39.57 -40.03
C GLY A 380 -26.39 40.93 -39.36
N ALA A 381 -25.57 41.77 -39.99
CA ALA A 381 -25.19 43.07 -39.44
C ALA A 381 -26.39 44.05 -39.22
N GLY A 382 -27.58 43.73 -39.73
CA GLY A 382 -28.79 44.55 -39.62
C GLY A 382 -29.77 44.18 -38.50
N GLY A 383 -29.59 43.05 -37.79
CA GLY A 383 -30.56 42.57 -36.78
C GLY A 383 -30.11 42.65 -35.31
N VAL A 384 -28.84 42.96 -35.05
CA VAL A 384 -28.22 42.77 -33.73
C VAL A 384 -28.78 43.69 -32.64
N LEU A 385 -29.31 44.87 -33.02
CA LEU A 385 -29.92 45.81 -32.06
C LEU A 385 -31.30 45.36 -31.55
N SER A 386 -32.02 44.49 -32.28
CA SER A 386 -33.35 44.00 -31.86
C SER A 386 -33.25 42.74 -31.00
N ALA A 387 -32.32 41.82 -31.30
CA ALA A 387 -32.14 40.58 -30.55
C ALA A 387 -31.44 40.78 -29.18
N ALA A 388 -30.52 41.74 -29.08
CA ALA A 388 -29.87 42.08 -27.81
C ALA A 388 -30.86 42.67 -26.78
N GLY A 389 -31.89 43.39 -27.24
CA GLY A 389 -32.96 43.92 -26.38
C GLY A 389 -33.88 42.85 -25.79
N HIS A 390 -34.05 41.71 -26.47
CA HIS A 390 -34.89 40.61 -25.98
C HIS A 390 -34.15 39.69 -24.98
N LEU A 391 -32.83 39.51 -25.12
CA LEU A 391 -32.02 38.75 -24.16
C LEU A 391 -31.68 39.55 -22.89
N ALA A 392 -31.57 40.89 -22.99
CA ALA A 392 -31.33 41.75 -21.84
C ALA A 392 -32.52 41.84 -20.86
N MET A 393 -33.76 41.53 -21.30
CA MET A 393 -34.93 41.49 -20.41
C MET A 393 -35.10 40.16 -19.65
N GLN A 394 -34.36 39.10 -19.99
CA GLN A 394 -34.44 37.80 -19.30
C GLN A 394 -33.23 37.47 -18.44
N GLY A 395 -32.11 38.19 -18.57
CA GLY A 395 -30.87 37.96 -17.82
C GLY A 395 -30.64 38.97 -16.70
N ASN A 396 -31.46 38.95 -15.65
CA ASN A 396 -31.13 39.69 -14.43
C ASN A 396 -30.10 38.89 -13.64
N GLY A 397 -28.86 39.40 -13.59
CA GLY A 397 -27.86 38.98 -12.62
C GLY A 397 -26.58 38.42 -13.24
N LEU A 398 -25.46 39.05 -12.86
CA LEU A 398 -24.08 38.60 -13.00
C LEU A 398 -23.47 38.78 -14.38
N THR A 399 -22.87 39.95 -14.62
CA THR A 399 -21.46 40.09 -15.05
C THR A 399 -21.13 41.55 -15.38
N LYS A 400 -20.65 42.29 -14.38
CA LYS A 400 -19.97 43.60 -14.61
C LYS A 400 -18.55 43.67 -14.06
N GLU A 401 -17.94 42.56 -13.64
CA GLU A 401 -16.57 42.55 -13.10
C GLU A 401 -15.56 41.65 -13.85
N ALA A 402 -15.95 40.95 -14.91
CA ALA A 402 -15.07 39.94 -15.55
C ALA A 402 -14.28 40.43 -16.79
N LEU A 403 -14.13 41.74 -17.00
CA LEU A 403 -13.45 42.29 -18.18
C LEU A 403 -12.44 43.38 -17.82
N LYS A 404 -11.43 43.02 -17.04
CA LYS A 404 -10.09 43.62 -17.12
C LYS A 404 -9.04 42.53 -16.89
N VAL A 405 -7.97 42.61 -17.66
CA VAL A 405 -6.75 41.77 -17.67
C VAL A 405 -6.79 40.58 -18.65
N SER A 406 -6.43 40.87 -19.90
CA SER A 406 -5.67 39.94 -20.74
C SER A 406 -4.69 40.76 -21.56
N GLU A 407 -3.40 40.68 -21.24
CA GLU A 407 -2.35 40.78 -22.25
C GLU A 407 -1.07 40.03 -21.82
N LYS A 408 -0.67 39.12 -22.71
CA LYS A 408 0.69 38.63 -23.02
C LYS A 408 1.34 37.62 -22.07
N GLN A 409 1.53 36.39 -22.58
CA GLN A 409 2.87 35.83 -22.82
C GLN A 409 2.86 34.55 -23.69
N GLU A 410 3.93 34.44 -24.49
CA GLU A 410 4.29 33.45 -25.52
C GLU A 410 4.76 32.07 -24.99
N PRO A 411 4.97 31.05 -25.87
CA PRO A 411 5.12 29.66 -25.47
C PRO A 411 6.57 29.21 -25.28
N ALA A 412 6.79 28.30 -24.33
CA ALA A 412 8.05 27.57 -24.17
C ALA A 412 7.91 26.08 -24.50
N THR A 413 8.87 25.59 -25.25
CA THR A 413 9.09 24.24 -25.78
C THR A 413 9.54 23.20 -24.76
N TYR A 414 9.24 21.93 -25.10
CA TYR A 414 10.00 20.70 -24.82
C TYR A 414 9.79 19.92 -23.50
N CYS A 415 9.18 18.73 -23.59
CA CYS A 415 9.80 17.46 -23.18
C CYS A 415 9.00 16.26 -23.74
N LYS A 416 9.63 15.45 -24.59
CA LYS A 416 9.07 14.22 -25.15
C LYS A 416 9.28 13.05 -24.18
N HIS A 417 8.29 12.80 -23.33
CA HIS A 417 7.96 11.43 -22.92
C HIS A 417 6.58 11.10 -23.47
N SER A 418 6.50 10.02 -24.25
CA SER A 418 5.32 9.67 -25.03
C SER A 418 4.12 9.46 -24.11
N ALA A 419 3.16 10.39 -24.16
CA ALA A 419 1.86 10.29 -23.49
C ALA A 419 1.17 8.93 -23.75
N ALA A 420 1.49 8.26 -24.86
CA ALA A 420 0.98 6.93 -25.17
C ALA A 420 1.52 5.83 -24.23
N ALA A 421 2.77 5.91 -23.77
CA ALA A 421 3.33 4.96 -22.80
C ALA A 421 2.66 5.11 -21.43
N GLU A 422 2.37 6.34 -21.04
CA GLU A 422 1.63 6.63 -19.81
C GLU A 422 0.20 6.10 -19.91
N VAL A 423 -0.51 6.36 -21.01
CA VAL A 423 -1.87 5.84 -21.27
C VAL A 423 -1.92 4.30 -21.25
N LEU A 424 -0.90 3.61 -21.75
CA LEU A 424 -0.82 2.15 -21.68
C LEU A 424 -0.61 1.64 -20.25
N GLN A 425 0.18 2.34 -19.44
CA GLN A 425 0.33 2.04 -18.02
C GLN A 425 -0.99 2.26 -17.26
N TRP A 426 -1.75 3.32 -17.61
CA TRP A 426 -3.09 3.58 -17.08
C TRP A 426 -4.08 2.44 -17.37
N LYS A 427 -4.14 1.96 -18.62
CA LYS A 427 -5.01 0.84 -19.00
C LYS A 427 -4.68 -0.44 -18.22
N ARG A 428 -3.40 -0.73 -17.99
CA ARG A 428 -2.96 -1.91 -17.21
C ARG A 428 -3.36 -1.82 -15.73
N LEU A 429 -3.21 -0.65 -15.11
CA LEU A 429 -3.56 -0.46 -13.69
C LEU A 429 -5.09 -0.48 -13.47
N ALA A 430 -5.87 0.07 -14.39
CA ALA A 430 -7.33 0.02 -14.34
C ALA A 430 -7.85 -1.42 -14.48
N ALA A 431 -7.37 -2.17 -15.48
CA ALA A 431 -7.75 -3.57 -15.69
C ALA A 431 -7.37 -4.47 -14.51
N HIS A 432 -6.20 -4.25 -13.89
CA HIS A 432 -5.79 -4.98 -12.70
C HIS A 432 -6.73 -4.71 -11.50
N ARG A 433 -7.20 -3.46 -11.35
CA ARG A 433 -8.12 -3.06 -10.29
C ARG A 433 -9.51 -3.67 -10.48
N GLU A 434 -10.03 -3.64 -11.69
CA GLU A 434 -11.31 -4.27 -12.04
C GLU A 434 -11.28 -5.78 -11.77
N LYS A 435 -10.16 -6.44 -12.08
CA LYS A 435 -9.96 -7.86 -11.79
C LYS A 435 -9.92 -8.18 -10.29
N LEU A 436 -9.38 -7.28 -9.45
CA LEU A 436 -9.40 -7.45 -8.00
C LEU A 436 -10.81 -7.27 -7.41
N LEU A 437 -11.57 -6.29 -7.90
CA LEU A 437 -12.94 -6.06 -7.47
C LEU A 437 -13.85 -7.23 -7.87
N GLN A 438 -13.75 -7.72 -9.10
CA GLN A 438 -14.46 -8.92 -9.55
C GLN A 438 -14.06 -10.18 -8.77
N GLN A 439 -12.81 -10.26 -8.28
CA GLN A 439 -12.36 -11.36 -7.45
C GLN A 439 -12.92 -11.26 -6.02
N GLU A 440 -13.05 -10.05 -5.47
CA GLU A 440 -13.69 -9.80 -4.18
C GLU A 440 -15.21 -10.05 -4.24
N GLU A 441 -15.90 -9.62 -5.29
CA GLU A 441 -17.33 -9.88 -5.51
C GLU A 441 -17.63 -11.37 -5.68
N ARG A 442 -16.79 -12.13 -6.41
CA ARG A 442 -16.92 -13.60 -6.52
C ARG A 442 -16.71 -14.34 -5.20
N ILE A 443 -15.93 -13.77 -4.29
CA ILE A 443 -15.76 -14.32 -2.93
C ILE A 443 -17.00 -14.05 -2.08
N ILE A 444 -17.72 -12.96 -2.36
CA ILE A 444 -18.91 -12.55 -1.62
C ILE A 444 -20.19 -13.25 -2.14
N GLU A 445 -20.33 -13.45 -3.45
CA GLU A 445 -21.61 -13.87 -4.05
C GLU A 445 -21.78 -15.37 -4.32
N GLY A 446 -20.73 -16.20 -4.26
CA GLY A 446 -20.96 -17.61 -4.59
C GLY A 446 -19.77 -18.51 -4.39
N ASN A 447 -19.73 -19.17 -3.24
CA ASN A 447 -19.57 -20.62 -3.14
C ASN A 447 -19.89 -21.03 -1.71
N LYS A 448 -20.70 -22.08 -1.55
CA LYS A 448 -20.82 -22.78 -0.27
C LYS A 448 -19.44 -23.30 0.10
N ILE A 449 -18.73 -22.55 0.91
CA ILE A 449 -17.48 -22.95 1.54
C ILE A 449 -17.84 -24.17 2.38
N THR A 450 -17.33 -25.33 2.00
CA THR A 450 -17.46 -26.52 2.85
C THR A 450 -16.79 -26.24 4.19
N GLU A 451 -17.31 -26.78 5.29
CA GLU A 451 -16.80 -26.53 6.66
C GLU A 451 -15.28 -26.78 6.78
N ALA A 452 -14.73 -27.69 5.94
CA ALA A 452 -13.30 -27.93 5.80
C ALA A 452 -12.51 -26.77 5.15
N GLU A 453 -13.10 -26.07 4.17
CA GLU A 453 -12.52 -24.85 3.58
C GLU A 453 -12.68 -23.63 4.50
N TYR A 454 -13.73 -23.59 5.32
CA TYR A 454 -13.90 -22.54 6.35
C TYR A 454 -12.80 -22.67 7.40
N CYS A 455 -12.62 -23.86 7.99
CA CYS A 455 -11.55 -24.16 8.94
C CYS A 455 -10.14 -23.94 8.34
N GLY A 456 -9.93 -24.31 7.07
CA GLY A 456 -8.66 -24.06 6.37
C GLY A 456 -8.41 -22.58 6.08
N SER A 457 -9.44 -21.82 5.71
CA SER A 457 -9.35 -20.38 5.46
C SER A 457 -9.14 -19.60 6.75
N GLU A 458 -9.82 -20.00 7.83
CA GLU A 458 -9.74 -19.39 9.16
C GLU A 458 -8.37 -19.70 9.80
N ALA A 459 -7.89 -20.94 9.72
CA ALA A 459 -6.52 -21.30 10.12
C ALA A 459 -5.46 -20.54 9.32
N LEU A 460 -5.65 -20.36 8.01
CA LEU A 460 -4.75 -19.57 7.17
C LEU A 460 -4.83 -18.06 7.48
N GLN A 461 -6.01 -17.55 7.84
CA GLN A 461 -6.22 -16.16 8.25
C GLN A 461 -5.59 -15.91 9.63
N HIS A 462 -5.77 -16.82 10.58
CA HIS A 462 -5.10 -16.83 11.88
C HIS A 462 -3.59 -16.90 11.72
N PHE A 463 -3.09 -17.79 10.87
CA PHE A 463 -1.66 -17.89 10.56
C PHE A 463 -1.11 -16.60 9.96
N ARG A 464 -1.81 -15.99 8.99
CA ARG A 464 -1.42 -14.70 8.39
C ARG A 464 -1.49 -13.55 9.38
N ARG A 465 -2.49 -13.53 10.27
CA ARG A 465 -2.63 -12.54 11.34
C ARG A 465 -1.48 -12.68 12.33
N ASN A 466 -1.17 -13.89 12.76
CA ASN A 466 -0.07 -14.20 13.66
C ASN A 466 1.30 -13.88 13.03
N GLN A 467 1.50 -14.13 11.73
CA GLN A 467 2.70 -13.68 11.02
C GLN A 467 2.83 -12.15 10.96
N ARG A 468 1.72 -11.42 10.71
CA ARG A 468 1.74 -9.95 10.71
C ARG A 468 2.03 -9.40 12.11
N THR A 469 1.45 -9.99 13.14
CA THR A 469 1.72 -9.63 14.55
C THR A 469 3.19 -9.89 14.91
N ARG A 470 3.74 -11.06 14.58
CA ARG A 470 5.17 -11.36 14.78
C ARG A 470 6.08 -10.38 14.03
N ALA A 471 5.77 -10.07 12.77
CA ALA A 471 6.53 -9.10 11.97
C ALA A 471 6.41 -7.64 12.46
N ALA A 472 5.35 -7.32 13.21
CA ALA A 472 5.19 -6.03 13.89
C ALA A 472 6.00 -6.00 15.20
N MET A 473 5.91 -7.06 16.02
CA MET A 473 6.66 -7.20 17.27
C MET A 473 8.18 -7.22 17.05
N VAL A 474 8.66 -7.91 16.02
CA VAL A 474 10.09 -7.88 15.63
C VAL A 474 10.51 -6.48 15.21
N ARG A 475 9.67 -5.75 14.48
CA ARG A 475 9.97 -4.35 14.10
C ARG A 475 10.00 -3.41 15.30
N GLU A 476 9.21 -3.67 16.32
CA GLU A 476 9.14 -2.87 17.54
C GLU A 476 10.32 -3.19 18.48
N ALA A 477 10.68 -4.46 18.62
CA ALA A 477 11.79 -4.92 19.45
C ALA A 477 13.17 -4.47 18.93
N TYR A 478 13.37 -4.46 17.61
CA TYR A 478 14.64 -4.02 17.01
C TYR A 478 14.66 -2.51 16.65
N GLY A 479 13.55 -1.80 16.85
CA GLY A 479 13.44 -0.37 16.59
C GLY A 479 13.90 0.54 17.74
N SER A 480 14.09 -0.01 18.95
CA SER A 480 14.39 0.76 20.16
C SER A 480 15.79 0.57 20.75
N LEU A 481 16.64 -0.29 20.20
CA LEU A 481 18.03 -0.44 20.63
C LEU A 481 18.91 0.68 20.05
N LYS A 482 18.91 1.83 20.72
CA LYS A 482 20.05 2.75 20.68
C LYS A 482 21.05 2.28 21.74
N LEU A 483 22.17 1.72 21.29
CA LEU A 483 23.37 1.58 22.09
C LEU A 483 23.84 3.00 22.45
N GLY A 484 23.66 3.39 23.71
CA GLY A 484 24.35 4.54 24.27
C GLY A 484 25.83 4.21 24.36
N GLY A 485 26.64 4.87 23.55
CA GLY A 485 28.09 4.86 23.71
C GLY A 485 28.44 5.59 25.00
N PHE A 486 29.17 4.90 25.88
CA PHE A 486 29.92 5.54 26.95
C PHE A 486 31.06 6.33 26.29
N GLU A 487 31.05 7.65 26.46
CA GLU A 487 32.23 8.49 26.22
C GLU A 487 33.12 8.43 27.47
N SER A 488 34.39 8.10 27.25
CA SER A 488 35.51 8.27 28.19
C SER A 488 36.37 9.41 27.68
#